data_AF-A0A1V4UUS9-F1
#
_entry.id   AF-A0A1V4UUS9-F1
#
_cell.length_a   1.000
_cell.length_b   1.000
_cell.length_c   1.000
_cell.angle_alpha   90.00
_cell.angle_beta   90.00
_cell.angle_gamma   90.00
#
_symmetry.space_group_name_H-M   'P 1'
#
loop_
_entity.id
_entity.type
_entity.pdbx_description
1 polymer ?
#
loop_
_entity_poly.entity_id
_entity_poly.type
_entity_poly.pdbx_seq_one_letter_code
_entity_poly.pdbx_strand_id
1 'polypeptide(L)'
;MLQAAHRSSIDIKESYDFYILALKEFNKENIADAYLYYDRAKYELTSAINGAKFQIKGSRFHSLRTLSYFFKLYGLYAVIFGTLSIFLFGYLIYRYAQASILDVPLWSAFFAGLGSSAQILTGVADDLRRDGMVTRYKRLWYMAIPLLSLIFGYMAYLLFSSGLIAFNANSQSRTFSTMFVCFLTGFLTNWLINRLSRMSRDL
;
A
#
# COMPACT_ATOMS: atom_id res chain seq x y z
N MET A 1 -3.97 15.92 1.11
CA MET A 1 -3.32 16.59 2.27
C MET A 1 -4.31 16.95 3.37
N LEU A 2 -5.34 17.77 3.12
CA LEU A 2 -6.36 18.17 4.11
C LEU A 2 -6.99 17.00 4.87
N GLN A 3 -7.40 15.95 4.17
CA GLN A 3 -7.98 14.75 4.78
C GLN A 3 -7.00 14.03 5.74
N ALA A 4 -5.70 14.01 5.43
CA ALA A 4 -4.69 13.39 6.28
C ALA A 4 -4.43 14.22 7.55
N ALA A 5 -4.49 15.55 7.43
CA ALA A 5 -4.36 16.48 8.56
C ALA A 5 -5.58 16.37 9.48
N HIS A 6 -6.79 16.38 8.93
CA HIS A 6 -8.04 16.18 9.69
C HIS A 6 -8.06 14.85 10.45
N ARG A 7 -7.71 13.74 9.77
CA ARG A 7 -7.60 12.40 10.39
C ARG A 7 -6.53 12.31 11.47
N SER A 8 -5.65 13.30 11.57
CA SER A 8 -4.58 13.38 12.58
C SER A 8 -4.90 14.42 13.66
N SER A 9 -6.15 14.87 13.74
CA SER A 9 -6.64 15.84 14.72
C SER A 9 -5.90 17.18 14.66
N ILE A 10 -5.48 17.58 13.46
CA ILE A 10 -4.98 18.92 13.17
C ILE A 10 -6.18 19.76 12.73
N ASP A 11 -6.33 20.96 13.29
CA ASP A 11 -7.37 21.89 12.86
C ASP A 11 -7.08 22.36 11.44
N ILE A 12 -8.04 22.18 10.55
CA ILE A 12 -7.91 22.52 9.13
C ILE A 12 -9.03 23.45 8.67
N LYS A 13 -9.86 23.97 9.58
CA LYS A 13 -11.08 24.70 9.20
C LYS A 13 -10.78 25.85 8.24
N GLU A 14 -9.87 26.73 8.62
CA GLU A 14 -9.49 27.90 7.80
C GLU A 14 -8.88 27.50 6.45
N SER A 15 -7.99 26.51 6.46
CA SER A 15 -7.39 25.97 5.23
C SER A 15 -8.44 25.35 4.30
N TYR A 16 -9.43 24.66 4.85
CA TYR A 16 -10.53 24.06 4.09
C TYR A 16 -11.46 25.13 3.51
N ASP A 17 -11.78 26.18 4.28
CA ASP A 17 -12.61 27.29 3.82
C ASP A 17 -11.97 28.04 2.65
N PHE A 18 -10.67 28.34 2.73
CA PHE A 18 -9.92 28.93 1.61
C PHE A 18 -9.82 27.99 0.40
N TYR A 19 -9.70 26.68 0.62
CA TYR A 19 -9.72 25.70 -0.46
C TYR A 19 -11.06 25.68 -1.21
N ILE A 20 -12.18 25.77 -0.49
CA ILE A 20 -13.51 25.87 -1.11
C ILE A 20 -13.65 27.18 -1.90
N LEU A 21 -13.17 28.30 -1.36
CA LEU A 21 -13.17 29.58 -2.08
C LEU A 21 -12.36 29.50 -3.37
N ALA A 22 -11.17 28.90 -3.34
CA ALA A 22 -10.36 28.66 -4.52
C ALA A 22 -11.12 27.84 -5.58
N LEU A 23 -11.84 26.80 -5.16
CA LEU A 23 -12.61 25.93 -6.05
C LEU A 23 -13.82 26.66 -6.66
N LYS A 24 -14.46 27.56 -5.89
CA LYS A 24 -15.54 28.42 -6.39
C LYS A 24 -15.03 29.41 -7.44
N GLU A 25 -13.91 30.07 -7.21
CA GLU A 25 -13.33 31.02 -8.18
C GLU A 25 -12.79 30.31 -9.42
N PHE A 26 -12.22 29.11 -9.26
CA PHE A 26 -11.81 28.27 -10.39
C PHE A 26 -12.99 27.91 -11.31
N ASN A 27 -14.14 27.55 -10.72
CA ASN A 27 -15.36 27.25 -11.48
C ASN A 27 -15.97 28.47 -12.18
N LYS A 28 -15.62 29.69 -11.74
CA LYS A 28 -15.99 30.94 -12.41
C LYS A 28 -14.97 31.36 -13.48
N GLU A 29 -13.98 30.52 -13.77
CA GLU A 29 -12.85 30.80 -14.68
C GLU A 29 -11.95 31.96 -14.21
N ASN A 30 -12.07 32.39 -12.94
CA ASN A 30 -11.19 33.39 -12.36
C ASN A 30 -9.92 32.73 -11.81
N ILE A 31 -8.99 32.43 -12.71
CA ILE A 31 -7.80 31.63 -12.43
C ILE A 31 -6.86 32.33 -11.43
N ALA A 32 -6.71 33.66 -11.53
CA ALA A 32 -5.79 34.41 -10.68
C ALA A 32 -6.18 34.35 -9.20
N ASP A 33 -7.45 34.62 -8.88
CA ASP A 33 -7.95 34.57 -7.50
C ASP A 33 -8.04 33.13 -7.00
N ALA A 34 -8.35 32.16 -7.87
CA ALA A 34 -8.31 30.75 -7.53
C ALA A 34 -6.92 30.31 -7.05
N TYR A 35 -5.85 30.72 -7.74
CA TYR A 35 -4.48 30.44 -7.32
C TYR A 35 -4.12 31.12 -5.99
N LEU A 36 -4.54 32.37 -5.80
CA LEU A 36 -4.26 33.12 -4.57
C LEU A 36 -4.93 32.47 -3.36
N TYR A 37 -6.21 32.11 -3.46
CA TYR A 37 -6.92 31.40 -2.39
C TYR A 37 -6.36 30.00 -2.15
N TYR A 38 -5.90 29.31 -3.19
CA TYR A 38 -5.25 28.01 -3.04
C TYR A 38 -3.90 28.10 -2.33
N ASP A 39 -3.08 29.10 -2.64
CA ASP A 39 -1.81 29.33 -1.95
C ASP A 39 -2.04 29.71 -0.49
N ARG A 40 -3.04 30.56 -0.22
CA ARG A 40 -3.47 30.87 1.15
C ARG A 40 -3.95 29.64 1.90
N ALA A 41 -4.73 28.77 1.27
CA ALA A 41 -5.15 27.50 1.87
C ALA A 41 -3.95 26.62 2.27
N LYS A 42 -2.90 26.56 1.43
CA LYS A 42 -1.65 25.83 1.74
C LYS A 42 -0.87 26.48 2.89
N TYR A 43 -0.81 27.81 2.92
CA TYR A 43 -0.17 28.55 3.99
C TYR A 43 -0.84 28.24 5.34
N GLU A 44 -2.17 28.34 5.42
CA GLU A 44 -2.90 28.04 6.65
C GLU A 44 -2.76 26.58 7.08
N LEU A 45 -2.74 25.63 6.13
CA LEU A 45 -2.47 24.23 6.44
C LEU A 45 -1.08 24.06 7.08
N THR A 46 -0.07 24.71 6.51
CA THR A 46 1.30 24.65 6.99
C THR A 46 1.44 25.30 8.36
N SER A 47 0.75 26.42 8.57
CA SER A 47 0.64 27.10 9.85
C SER A 47 0.04 26.18 10.91
N ALA A 48 -1.10 25.55 10.62
CA ALA A 48 -1.77 24.62 11.52
C ALA A 48 -0.91 23.39 11.87
N ILE A 49 -0.20 22.82 10.88
CA ILE A 49 0.75 21.71 11.12
C ILE A 49 1.90 22.16 12.03
N ASN A 50 2.42 23.37 11.83
CA ASN A 50 3.48 23.92 12.66
C ASN A 50 3.00 24.28 14.07
N GLY A 51 1.76 24.76 14.22
CA GLY A 51 1.11 25.03 15.50
C GLY A 51 0.83 23.75 16.30
N ALA A 52 0.63 22.62 15.62
CA ALA A 52 0.45 21.32 16.26
C ALA A 52 1.75 20.73 16.85
N LYS A 53 2.93 21.35 16.65
CA LYS A 53 4.21 20.91 17.24
C LYS A 53 4.29 21.28 18.73
N PHE A 54 4.89 20.44 19.55
CA PHE A 54 5.14 20.76 20.96
C PHE A 54 6.32 21.73 21.08
N GLN A 55 6.22 22.70 21.99
CA GLN A 55 7.33 23.57 22.35
C GLN A 55 7.82 23.21 23.74
N ILE A 56 9.08 22.76 23.85
CA ILE A 56 9.75 22.54 25.15
C ILE A 56 11.04 23.36 25.13
N LYS A 57 11.16 24.29 26.09
CA LYS A 57 12.35 25.14 26.29
C LYS A 57 12.90 25.74 24.99
N GLY A 58 12.03 26.36 24.17
CA GLY A 58 12.40 27.03 22.93
C GLY A 58 12.64 26.11 21.71
N SER A 59 12.66 24.79 21.90
CA SER A 59 12.78 23.83 20.81
C SER A 59 11.41 23.30 20.38
N ARG A 60 11.17 23.25 19.05
CA ARG A 60 9.92 22.78 18.44
C ARG A 60 10.05 21.29 18.10
N PHE A 61 9.38 20.43 18.86
CA PHE A 61 9.33 18.99 18.61
C PHE A 61 8.06 18.59 17.85
N HIS A 62 8.18 17.58 16.99
CA HIS A 62 7.03 16.98 16.32
C HIS A 62 6.12 16.30 17.35
N SER A 63 4.85 16.72 17.41
CA SER A 63 3.84 16.03 18.21
C SER A 63 3.41 14.73 17.55
N LEU A 64 2.80 13.83 18.34
CA LEU A 64 2.17 12.60 17.85
C LEU A 64 1.17 12.86 16.71
N ARG A 65 0.50 14.02 16.71
CA ARG A 65 -0.43 14.44 15.65
C ARG A 65 0.31 14.76 14.36
N THR A 66 1.40 15.52 14.43
CA THR A 66 2.24 15.82 13.25
C THR A 66 2.92 14.57 12.69
N LEU A 67 3.36 13.66 13.57
CA LEU A 67 3.96 12.39 13.15
C LEU A 67 2.91 11.49 12.49
N SER A 68 1.70 11.38 13.06
CA SER A 68 0.58 10.66 12.44
C SER A 68 0.19 11.23 11.08
N TYR A 69 0.24 12.57 10.92
CA TYR A 69 0.01 13.23 9.64
C TYR A 69 1.02 12.79 8.59
N PHE A 70 2.33 12.86 8.88
CA PHE A 70 3.37 12.42 7.94
C PHE A 70 3.27 10.94 7.60
N PHE A 71 2.99 10.10 8.60
CA PHE A 71 2.82 8.67 8.37
C PHE A 71 1.63 8.35 7.45
N LYS A 72 0.54 9.11 7.55
CA LYS A 72 -0.62 8.96 6.66
C LYS A 72 -0.38 9.58 5.29
N LEU A 73 0.33 10.71 5.23
CA LEU A 73 0.61 11.42 3.97
C LEU A 73 1.52 10.61 3.06
N TYR A 74 2.61 10.07 3.61
CA TYR A 74 3.61 9.31 2.86
C TYR A 74 3.41 7.80 2.89
N GLY A 75 2.41 7.32 3.63
CA GLY A 75 2.15 5.88 3.72
C GLY A 75 3.23 5.08 4.44
N LEU A 76 3.91 5.68 5.42
CA LEU A 76 4.94 4.98 6.22
C LEU A 76 4.38 3.74 6.92
N TYR A 77 3.08 3.72 7.24
CA TYR A 77 2.44 2.53 7.83
C TYR A 77 2.47 1.30 6.93
N ALA A 78 2.18 1.40 5.61
CA ALA A 78 2.30 0.22 4.75
C ALA A 78 3.74 -0.09 4.38
N VAL A 79 4.65 0.90 4.39
CA VAL A 79 6.08 0.60 4.25
C VAL A 79 6.54 -0.29 5.40
N ILE A 80 6.29 0.12 6.64
CA ILE A 80 6.62 -0.67 7.83
C ILE A 80 5.95 -2.05 7.77
N PHE A 81 4.66 -2.10 7.45
CA PHE A 81 3.93 -3.37 7.36
C PHE A 81 4.47 -4.29 6.26
N GLY A 82 4.75 -3.76 5.07
CA GLY A 82 5.31 -4.51 3.95
C GLY A 82 6.70 -5.05 4.29
N THR A 83 7.56 -4.23 4.90
CA THR A 83 8.88 -4.65 5.37
C THR A 83 8.78 -5.74 6.45
N LEU A 84 7.92 -5.57 7.44
CA LEU A 84 7.69 -6.60 8.47
C LEU A 84 7.16 -7.90 7.87
N SER A 85 6.27 -7.81 6.87
CA SER A 85 5.74 -8.98 6.17
C SER A 85 6.82 -9.71 5.38
N ILE A 86 7.76 -9.00 4.76
CA ILE A 86 8.94 -9.61 4.11
C ILE A 86 9.76 -10.40 5.12
N PHE A 87 10.06 -9.83 6.29
CA PHE A 87 10.78 -10.54 7.33
C PHE A 87 10.02 -11.76 7.85
N LEU A 88 8.71 -11.63 8.06
CA LEU A 88 7.86 -12.73 8.50
C LEU A 88 7.85 -13.88 7.49
N PHE A 89 7.58 -13.61 6.21
CA PHE A 89 7.57 -14.65 5.19
C PHE A 89 8.95 -15.22 4.90
N GLY A 90 10.00 -14.39 4.96
CA GLY A 90 11.39 -14.85 4.89
C GLY A 90 11.72 -15.83 6.03
N TYR A 91 11.30 -15.52 7.25
CA TYR A 91 11.44 -16.40 8.40
C TYR A 91 10.63 -17.71 8.23
N LEU A 92 9.38 -17.62 7.77
CA LEU A 92 8.53 -18.78 7.53
C LEU A 92 9.11 -19.70 6.46
N ILE A 93 9.65 -19.16 5.37
CA ILE A 93 10.36 -19.93 4.35
C ILE A 93 11.58 -20.60 4.96
N TYR A 94 12.43 -19.86 5.67
CA TYR A 94 13.64 -20.43 6.28
C TYR A 94 13.33 -21.58 7.25
N ARG A 95 12.28 -21.43 8.07
CA ARG A 95 11.95 -22.41 9.12
C ARG A 95 11.08 -23.56 8.65
N TYR A 96 10.17 -23.33 7.72
CA TYR A 96 9.12 -24.27 7.33
C TYR A 96 9.13 -24.61 5.84
N ALA A 97 10.26 -24.42 5.12
CA ALA A 97 10.36 -24.75 3.70
C ALA A 97 9.96 -26.21 3.39
N GLN A 98 10.32 -27.14 4.27
CA GLN A 98 10.12 -28.57 4.07
C GLN A 98 8.73 -29.08 4.50
N ALA A 99 7.93 -28.22 5.14
CA ALA A 99 6.59 -28.59 5.58
C ALA A 99 5.63 -28.58 4.38
N SER A 100 4.73 -29.56 4.33
CA SER A 100 3.71 -29.69 3.29
C SER A 100 2.34 -29.96 3.90
N ILE A 101 1.30 -29.55 3.18
CA ILE A 101 -0.10 -29.89 3.46
C ILE A 101 -0.66 -30.47 2.17
N LEU A 102 -1.20 -31.69 2.22
CA LEU A 102 -1.72 -32.41 1.04
C LEU A 102 -0.70 -32.44 -0.11
N ASP A 103 0.55 -32.76 0.21
CA ASP A 103 1.71 -32.79 -0.70
C ASP A 103 2.06 -31.47 -1.39
N VAL A 104 1.41 -30.36 -1.03
CA VAL A 104 1.77 -29.02 -1.47
C VAL A 104 2.74 -28.41 -0.46
N PRO A 105 3.95 -28.02 -0.87
CA PRO A 105 4.92 -27.45 0.04
C PRO A 105 4.51 -26.03 0.44
N LEU A 106 4.59 -25.73 1.74
CA LEU A 106 4.15 -24.45 2.31
C LEU A 106 4.96 -23.25 1.82
N TRP A 107 6.19 -23.46 1.35
CA TRP A 107 6.97 -22.38 0.74
C TRP A 107 6.23 -21.73 -0.43
N SER A 108 5.38 -22.46 -1.16
CA SER A 108 4.63 -21.90 -2.29
C SER A 108 3.72 -20.74 -1.87
N ALA A 109 2.96 -20.95 -0.80
CA ALA A 109 2.13 -19.94 -0.18
C ALA A 109 3.00 -18.79 0.34
N PHE A 110 4.09 -19.07 1.06
CA PHE A 110 4.95 -18.02 1.62
C PHE A 110 5.64 -17.16 0.56
N PHE A 111 6.05 -17.73 -0.58
CA PHE A 111 6.58 -16.97 -1.72
C PHE A 111 5.53 -16.03 -2.32
N ALA A 112 4.26 -16.45 -2.38
CA ALA A 112 3.17 -15.53 -2.75
C ALA A 112 2.95 -14.44 -1.69
N GLY A 113 3.11 -14.76 -0.41
CA GLY A 113 3.19 -13.79 0.69
C GLY A 113 4.27 -12.72 0.45
N LEU A 114 5.48 -13.14 0.08
CA LEU A 114 6.58 -12.23 -0.31
C LEU A 114 6.21 -11.36 -1.52
N GLY A 115 5.65 -11.96 -2.56
CA GLY A 115 5.22 -11.24 -3.77
C GLY A 115 4.20 -10.15 -3.45
N SER A 116 3.21 -10.47 -2.62
CA SER A 116 2.19 -9.50 -2.20
C SER A 116 2.77 -8.39 -1.30
N SER A 117 3.79 -8.71 -0.48
CA SER A 117 4.50 -7.70 0.32
C SER A 117 5.29 -6.74 -0.57
N ALA A 118 5.93 -7.25 -1.63
CA ALA A 118 6.57 -6.41 -2.64
C ALA A 118 5.54 -5.53 -3.36
N GLN A 119 4.37 -6.06 -3.70
CA GLN A 119 3.28 -5.28 -4.30
C GLN A 119 2.83 -4.10 -3.42
N ILE A 120 2.76 -4.29 -2.10
CA ILE A 120 2.42 -3.22 -1.15
C ILE A 120 3.45 -2.09 -1.24
N LEU A 121 4.75 -2.43 -1.22
CA LEU A 121 5.83 -1.45 -1.28
C LEU A 121 5.85 -0.70 -2.63
N THR A 122 5.70 -1.43 -3.74
CA THR A 122 5.65 -0.81 -5.07
C THR A 122 4.41 0.08 -5.23
N GLY A 123 3.28 -0.31 -4.64
CA GLY A 123 2.06 0.50 -4.64
C GLY A 123 2.26 1.84 -3.92
N VAL A 124 2.90 1.82 -2.75
CA VAL A 124 3.23 3.06 -2.03
C VAL A 124 4.20 3.93 -2.84
N ALA A 125 5.21 3.32 -3.46
CA ALA A 125 6.19 4.05 -4.26
C ALA A 125 5.57 4.70 -5.52
N ASP A 126 4.66 4.00 -6.20
CA ASP A 126 3.96 4.51 -7.40
C ASP A 126 2.99 5.64 -7.03
N ASP A 127 2.23 5.49 -5.94
CA ASP A 127 1.35 6.56 -5.42
C ASP A 127 2.17 7.81 -5.06
N LEU A 128 3.32 7.65 -4.40
CA LEU A 128 4.19 8.77 -4.05
C LEU A 128 4.81 9.44 -5.28
N ARG A 129 5.19 8.65 -6.30
CA ARG A 129 5.76 9.16 -7.56
C ARG A 129 4.74 9.93 -8.39
N ARG A 130 3.49 9.47 -8.44
CA ARG A 130 2.43 10.05 -9.27
C ARG A 130 1.72 11.22 -8.60
N ASP A 131 1.34 11.05 -7.34
CA ASP A 131 0.44 11.97 -6.65
C ASP A 131 1.17 12.82 -5.59
N GLY A 132 2.45 12.53 -5.29
CA GLY A 132 3.22 13.20 -4.22
C GLY A 132 2.71 12.89 -2.81
N MET A 133 1.69 12.04 -2.68
CA MET A 133 1.08 11.60 -1.43
C MET A 133 0.32 10.30 -1.67
N VAL A 134 0.09 9.50 -0.62
CA VAL A 134 -0.67 8.26 -0.78
C VAL A 134 -2.17 8.54 -0.70
N THR A 135 -2.87 8.39 -1.82
CA THR A 135 -4.28 8.79 -1.99
C THR A 135 -5.28 7.68 -1.65
N ARG A 136 -4.87 6.41 -1.61
CA ARG A 136 -5.80 5.26 -1.51
C ARG A 136 -5.48 4.24 -0.40
N TYR A 137 -5.22 4.71 0.81
CA TYR A 137 -5.15 3.82 1.97
C TYR A 137 -6.52 3.27 2.38
N LYS A 138 -6.91 2.12 1.86
CA LYS A 138 -7.81 1.22 2.60
C LYS A 138 -6.94 0.30 3.44
N ARG A 139 -6.54 0.75 4.64
CA ARG A 139 -5.68 0.01 5.60
C ARG A 139 -6.02 -1.48 5.73
N LEU A 140 -7.31 -1.82 5.71
CA LEU A 140 -7.82 -3.19 5.75
C LEU A 140 -7.36 -4.06 4.56
N TRP A 141 -7.29 -3.48 3.36
CA TRP A 141 -6.93 -4.24 2.16
C TRP A 141 -5.46 -4.64 2.14
N TYR A 142 -4.56 -3.80 2.64
CA TYR A 142 -3.14 -4.19 2.73
C TYR A 142 -2.86 -5.27 3.77
N MET A 143 -3.73 -5.45 4.78
CA MET A 143 -3.66 -6.60 5.69
C MET A 143 -4.26 -7.86 5.08
N ALA A 144 -5.34 -7.72 4.29
CA ALA A 144 -6.01 -8.86 3.64
C ALA A 144 -5.22 -9.42 2.45
N ILE A 145 -4.50 -8.57 1.70
CA ILE A 145 -3.76 -8.95 0.49
C ILE A 145 -2.74 -10.07 0.78
N PRO A 146 -1.88 -9.98 1.82
CA PRO A 146 -0.97 -11.06 2.15
C PRO A 146 -1.63 -12.37 2.55
N LEU A 147 -2.83 -12.34 3.14
CA LEU A 147 -3.55 -13.56 3.50
C LEU A 147 -4.17 -14.22 2.27
N LEU A 148 -4.77 -13.42 1.39
CA LEU A 148 -5.35 -13.90 0.13
C LEU A 148 -4.25 -14.43 -0.81
N SER A 149 -3.07 -13.80 -0.80
CA SER A 149 -1.95 -14.24 -1.64
C SER A 149 -1.43 -15.62 -1.23
N LEU A 150 -1.50 -16.01 0.06
CA LEU A 150 -1.17 -17.38 0.49
C LEU A 150 -2.04 -18.42 -0.23
N ILE A 151 -3.35 -18.16 -0.31
CA ILE A 151 -4.31 -19.06 -0.96
C ILE A 151 -4.01 -19.13 -2.46
N PHE A 152 -3.81 -17.98 -3.11
CA PHE A 152 -3.47 -17.96 -4.53
C PHE A 152 -2.12 -18.60 -4.84
N GLY A 153 -1.13 -18.48 -3.95
CA GLY A 153 0.15 -19.16 -4.07
C GLY A 153 0.02 -20.69 -3.99
N TYR A 154 -0.80 -21.17 -3.06
CA TYR A 154 -1.13 -22.59 -2.94
C TYR A 154 -1.81 -23.11 -4.21
N MET A 155 -2.80 -22.38 -4.74
CA MET A 155 -3.48 -22.74 -6.00
C MET A 155 -2.54 -22.71 -7.21
N ALA A 156 -1.66 -21.69 -7.28
CA ALA A 156 -0.69 -21.56 -8.36
C ALA A 156 0.29 -22.74 -8.36
N TYR A 157 0.71 -23.22 -7.19
CA TYR A 157 1.52 -24.44 -7.11
C TYR A 157 0.78 -25.63 -7.70
N LEU A 158 -0.48 -25.88 -7.34
CA LEU A 158 -1.24 -27.02 -7.87
C LEU A 158 -1.39 -26.97 -9.40
N LEU A 159 -1.71 -25.80 -9.95
CA LEU A 159 -1.88 -25.61 -11.40
C LEU A 159 -0.57 -25.72 -12.17
N PHE A 160 0.50 -25.13 -11.65
CA PHE A 160 1.77 -25.04 -12.37
C PHE A 160 2.67 -26.27 -12.17
N SER A 161 2.64 -26.87 -10.97
CA SER A 161 3.36 -28.12 -10.71
C SER A 161 2.77 -29.25 -11.54
N SER A 162 1.44 -29.39 -11.65
CA SER A 162 0.82 -30.39 -12.52
C SER A 162 1.18 -30.16 -14.00
N GLY A 163 1.12 -28.91 -14.47
CA GLY A 163 1.52 -28.54 -15.83
C GLY A 163 2.98 -28.86 -16.15
N LEU A 164 3.91 -28.54 -15.25
CA LEU A 164 5.34 -28.81 -15.46
C LEU A 164 5.71 -30.30 -15.33
N ILE A 165 4.87 -31.16 -14.72
CA ILE A 165 5.11 -32.62 -14.72
C ILE A 165 4.95 -33.12 -16.16
N ALA A 166 3.96 -32.60 -16.88
CA ALA A 166 3.65 -33.01 -18.25
C ALA A 166 4.76 -32.64 -19.26
N PHE A 167 5.57 -31.62 -18.98
CA PHE A 167 6.63 -31.14 -19.90
C PHE A 167 8.04 -31.67 -19.60
N ASN A 168 8.21 -32.62 -18.67
CA ASN A 168 9.48 -33.29 -18.35
C ASN A 168 10.68 -32.33 -18.14
N ALA A 169 10.43 -31.19 -17.47
CA ALA A 169 11.45 -30.18 -17.19
C ALA A 169 12.41 -30.65 -16.07
N ASN A 170 13.69 -30.27 -16.19
CA ASN A 170 14.74 -30.61 -15.22
C ASN A 170 14.36 -30.15 -13.78
N SER A 171 14.58 -30.99 -12.77
CA SER A 171 14.00 -30.85 -11.41
C SER A 171 14.32 -29.51 -10.70
N GLN A 172 15.55 -29.01 -10.86
CA GLN A 172 15.97 -27.75 -10.24
C GLN A 172 15.36 -26.52 -10.93
N SER A 173 15.34 -26.50 -12.26
CA SER A 173 14.71 -25.43 -13.07
C SER A 173 13.20 -25.35 -12.79
N ARG A 174 12.57 -26.51 -12.63
CA ARG A 174 11.16 -26.69 -12.28
C ARG A 174 10.80 -26.06 -10.94
N THR A 175 11.64 -26.27 -9.94
CA THR A 175 11.42 -25.75 -8.58
C THR A 175 11.54 -24.22 -8.56
N PHE A 176 12.59 -23.67 -9.18
CA PHE A 176 12.79 -22.22 -9.30
C PHE A 176 11.67 -21.54 -10.09
N SER A 177 11.27 -22.11 -11.23
CA SER A 177 10.16 -21.58 -12.03
C SER A 177 8.85 -21.55 -11.23
N THR A 178 8.57 -22.60 -10.46
CA THR A 178 7.38 -22.66 -9.60
C THR A 178 7.44 -21.63 -8.48
N MET A 179 8.59 -21.43 -7.83
CA MET A 179 8.80 -20.34 -6.85
C MET A 179 8.54 -18.97 -7.44
N PHE A 180 9.06 -18.72 -8.65
CA PHE A 180 8.84 -17.46 -9.36
C PHE A 180 7.37 -17.24 -9.69
N VAL A 181 6.65 -18.26 -10.17
CA VAL A 181 5.21 -18.17 -10.45
C VAL A 181 4.41 -17.91 -9.17
N CYS A 182 4.74 -18.57 -8.05
CA CYS A 182 4.09 -18.32 -6.77
C CYS A 182 4.31 -16.87 -6.32
N PHE A 183 5.55 -16.37 -6.39
CA PHE A 183 5.87 -14.97 -6.11
C PHE A 183 5.09 -14.01 -7.01
N LEU A 184 5.08 -14.25 -8.33
CA LEU A 184 4.39 -13.41 -9.30
C LEU A 184 2.87 -13.41 -9.06
N THR A 185 2.29 -14.56 -8.71
CA THR A 185 0.87 -14.67 -8.34
C THR A 185 0.57 -13.83 -7.10
N GLY A 186 1.44 -13.88 -6.10
CA GLY A 186 1.38 -13.00 -4.94
C GLY A 186 1.46 -11.52 -5.31
N PHE A 187 2.40 -11.15 -6.18
CA PHE A 187 2.58 -9.78 -6.66
C PHE A 187 1.38 -9.28 -7.48
N LEU A 188 0.68 -10.15 -8.19
CA LEU A 188 -0.49 -9.81 -9.02
C LEU A 188 -1.82 -9.99 -8.28
N THR A 189 -1.81 -10.31 -6.98
CA THR A 189 -3.03 -10.64 -6.20
C THR A 189 -4.08 -9.53 -6.29
N ASN A 190 -3.70 -8.26 -6.09
CA ASN A 190 -4.67 -7.15 -6.20
C ASN A 190 -5.26 -7.00 -7.62
N TRP A 191 -4.45 -7.22 -8.66
CA TRP A 191 -4.93 -7.17 -10.04
C TRP A 191 -5.96 -8.29 -10.30
N LEU A 192 -5.65 -9.51 -9.83
CA LEU A 192 -6.50 -10.69 -9.97
C LEU A 192 -7.85 -10.49 -9.26
N ILE A 193 -7.83 -10.00 -8.02
CA ILE A 193 -9.05 -9.66 -7.26
C ILE A 193 -9.90 -8.62 -8.00
N ASN A 194 -9.28 -7.56 -8.51
CA ASN A 194 -10.00 -6.53 -9.26
C ASN A 194 -10.62 -7.07 -10.55
N ARG A 195 -9.94 -8.00 -11.24
CA ARG A 195 -10.47 -8.64 -12.45
C ARG A 195 -11.65 -9.55 -12.13
N LEU A 196 -11.52 -10.39 -11.09
CA LEU A 196 -12.60 -11.26 -10.62
C LEU A 196 -13.84 -10.47 -10.17
N SER A 197 -13.64 -9.36 -9.44
CA SER A 197 -14.74 -8.51 -8.99
C SER A 197 -15.50 -7.86 -10.14
N ARG A 198 -14.83 -7.50 -11.24
CA ARG A 198 -15.50 -6.98 -12.44
C ARG A 198 -16.33 -8.08 -13.12
N MET A 199 -15.74 -9.26 -13.34
CA MET A 199 -16.44 -10.38 -13.97
C MET A 199 -17.68 -10.82 -13.16
N SER A 200 -17.61 -10.81 -11.83
CA SER A 200 -18.75 -11.13 -10.97
C SER A 200 -19.88 -10.09 -11.01
N ARG A 201 -19.64 -8.86 -11.45
CA ARG A 201 -20.69 -7.84 -11.60
C ARG A 201 -21.37 -7.91 -12.97
N ASP A 202 -20.72 -8.56 -13.92
CA ASP A 202 -21.19 -8.73 -15.29
C ASP A 202 -21.93 -10.08 -15.48
N LEU A 203 -22.03 -10.89 -14.42
CA LEU A 203 -22.84 -12.12 -14.31
C LEU A 203 -24.13 -11.84 -13.52
#